data_AF-A0A813ENC8-F1
#
_entry.id   AF-A0A813ENC8-F1
#
_cell.length_a   1.000
_cell.length_b   1.000
_cell.length_c   1.000
_cell.angle_alpha   90.00
_cell.angle_beta   90.00
_cell.angle_gamma   90.00
#
_symmetry.space_group_name_H-M   'P 1'
#
loop_
_entity.id
_entity.type
_entity.pdbx_description
1 polymer ?
#
loop_
_entity_poly.entity_id
_entity_poly.type
_entity_poly.pdbx_seq_one_letter_code
_entity_poly.pdbx_strand_id
1 'polypeptide(L)'
;MSGNFRFLNLIKPVMCILPEVEAPDRKIPFKEKILWTSISLFVFLVCCQIPLYGIATSKSADPFYWMRVILASNRGTLMELGISPIITSGMVMQLLAGSRIIDVDQTLKEDRALFGGAQKLFGMLITMGEAVAYVMSGMYGDLRELGAGCSL
;
A
#
# COMPACT_ATOMS: atom_id res chain seq x y z
N MET A 1 -21.26 31.42 -11.55
CA MET A 1 -20.17 31.35 -10.55
C MET A 1 -20.45 30.14 -9.66
N SER A 2 -20.01 28.95 -10.07
CA SER A 2 -20.29 27.72 -9.31
C SER A 2 -19.04 27.34 -8.53
N GLY A 3 -19.10 27.48 -7.21
CA GLY A 3 -18.08 26.96 -6.30
C GLY A 3 -18.14 25.45 -6.30
N ASN A 4 -17.45 24.81 -7.24
CA ASN A 4 -17.32 23.35 -7.25
C ASN A 4 -16.38 22.95 -6.11
N PHE A 5 -16.95 22.42 -5.03
CA PHE A 5 -16.23 21.65 -4.01
C PHE A 5 -15.59 20.42 -4.67
N ARG A 6 -14.41 20.61 -5.30
CA ARG A 6 -13.59 19.51 -5.79
C ARG A 6 -13.03 18.79 -4.57
N PHE A 7 -13.38 17.52 -4.39
CA PHE A 7 -12.81 16.62 -3.37
C PHE A 7 -11.27 16.66 -3.35
N LEU A 8 -10.68 16.89 -4.53
CA LEU A 8 -9.27 17.14 -4.78
C LEU A 8 -8.66 18.26 -3.91
N ASN A 9 -9.41 19.34 -3.60
CA ASN A 9 -8.93 20.43 -2.74
C ASN A 9 -8.91 20.07 -1.25
N LEU A 10 -9.69 19.07 -0.82
CA LEU A 10 -9.66 18.56 0.56
C LEU A 10 -8.40 17.71 0.83
N ILE A 11 -7.86 17.12 -0.23
CA ILE A 11 -6.67 16.26 -0.19
C ILE A 11 -5.38 17.08 -0.32
N LYS A 12 -5.42 18.29 -0.90
CA LYS A 12 -4.28 19.22 -0.98
C LYS A 12 -3.48 19.41 0.33
N PRO A 13 -4.09 19.63 1.51
CA PRO A 13 -3.32 19.74 2.75
C PRO A 13 -2.62 18.43 3.15
N VAL A 14 -3.23 17.28 2.84
CA VAL A 14 -2.64 15.95 3.17
C VAL A 14 -1.57 15.54 2.17
N MET A 15 -1.64 16.02 0.92
CA MET A 15 -0.60 15.85 -0.10
C MET A 15 0.75 16.40 0.34
N CYS A 16 0.78 17.46 1.17
CA CYS A 16 2.02 18.05 1.67
C CYS A 16 2.74 17.15 2.70
N ILE A 17 2.01 16.24 3.34
CA ILE A 17 2.53 15.33 4.38
C ILE A 17 2.90 13.97 3.78
N LEU A 18 2.31 13.61 2.64
CA LEU A 18 2.56 12.33 2.00
C LEU A 18 4.00 12.27 1.44
N PRO A 19 4.80 11.27 1.83
CA PRO A 19 6.11 11.07 1.25
C PRO A 19 5.96 10.65 -0.22
N GLU A 20 6.44 11.50 -1.12
CA GLU A 20 6.47 11.24 -2.56
C GLU A 20 7.91 11.16 -3.06
N VAL A 21 8.20 10.12 -3.86
CA VAL A 21 9.49 9.99 -4.53
C VAL A 21 9.56 11.00 -5.67
N GLU A 22 10.58 11.85 -5.65
CA GLU A 22 10.80 12.86 -6.68
C GLU A 22 11.08 12.23 -8.05
N ALA A 23 10.55 12.85 -9.10
CA ALA A 23 10.83 12.41 -10.46
C ALA A 23 12.29 12.71 -10.82
N PRO A 24 12.99 11.83 -11.57
CA PRO A 24 14.39 12.06 -11.88
C PRO A 24 14.56 13.29 -12.79
N ASP A 25 15.46 14.20 -12.40
CA ASP A 25 15.79 15.42 -13.15
C ASP A 25 16.37 15.13 -14.54
N ARG A 26 17.00 13.97 -14.71
CA ARG A 26 17.63 13.53 -15.96
C ARG A 26 17.00 12.25 -16.48
N LYS A 27 17.08 12.08 -17.80
CA LYS A 27 16.73 10.80 -18.43
C LYS A 27 17.72 9.72 -17.98
N ILE A 28 17.22 8.73 -17.26
CA ILE A 28 18.00 7.62 -16.74
C ILE A 28 18.33 6.63 -17.88
N PRO A 29 19.61 6.29 -18.13
CA PRO A 29 20.00 5.32 -19.14
C PRO A 29 19.49 3.91 -18.78
N PHE A 30 19.29 3.04 -19.78
CA PHE A 30 18.71 1.71 -19.58
C PHE A 30 19.50 0.83 -18.58
N LYS A 31 20.84 0.94 -18.58
CA LYS A 31 21.70 0.21 -17.63
C LYS A 31 21.44 0.62 -16.18
N GLU A 32 21.27 1.92 -15.91
CA GLU A 32 20.92 2.41 -14.57
C GLU A 32 19.53 1.92 -14.16
N LYS A 33 18.54 1.89 -15.08
CA LYS A 33 17.21 1.35 -14.78
C LYS A 33 17.27 -0.11 -14.34
N ILE A 34 18.04 -0.95 -15.02
CA ILE A 34 18.21 -2.37 -14.63
C ILE A 34 18.83 -2.47 -13.23
N LEU A 35 19.84 -1.65 -12.94
CA LEU A 35 20.51 -1.66 -11.64
C LEU A 35 19.54 -1.26 -10.52
N TRP A 36 18.75 -0.20 -10.70
CA TRP A 36 17.72 0.20 -9.72
C TRP A 36 16.64 -0.86 -9.52
N THR A 37 16.15 -1.48 -10.60
CA THR A 37 15.20 -2.60 -10.51
C THR A 37 15.81 -3.77 -9.75
N SER A 38 17.06 -4.15 -10.05
CA SER A 38 17.73 -5.27 -9.37
C SER A 38 17.93 -5.00 -7.88
N ILE A 39 18.29 -3.78 -7.50
CA ILE A 39 18.44 -3.40 -6.09
C ILE A 39 17.08 -3.48 -5.38
N SER A 40 16.03 -2.89 -5.95
CA SER A 40 14.68 -2.95 -5.35
C SER A 40 14.17 -4.37 -5.19
N LEU A 41 14.44 -5.24 -6.17
CA LEU A 41 14.07 -6.66 -6.13
C LEU A 41 14.83 -7.40 -5.03
N PHE A 42 16.13 -7.13 -4.87
CA PHE A 42 16.93 -7.78 -3.84
C PHE A 42 16.46 -7.40 -2.43
N VAL A 43 16.16 -6.12 -2.21
CA VAL A 43 15.56 -5.64 -0.95
C VAL A 43 14.23 -6.35 -0.69
N PHE A 44 13.36 -6.43 -1.71
CA PHE A 44 12.09 -7.13 -1.61
C PHE A 44 12.25 -8.61 -1.22
N LEU A 45 13.19 -9.33 -1.85
CA LEU A 45 13.46 -10.74 -1.54
C LEU A 45 14.00 -10.93 -0.13
N VAL A 46 14.87 -10.03 0.36
CA VAL A 46 15.36 -10.07 1.74
C VAL A 46 14.20 -9.84 2.71
N CYS A 47 13.34 -8.84 2.47
CA CYS A 47 12.14 -8.60 3.30
C CYS A 47 11.19 -9.80 3.33
N CYS A 48 11.04 -10.53 2.22
CA CYS A 48 10.25 -11.76 2.14
C CYS A 48 10.79 -12.90 3.04
N GLN A 49 12.05 -12.85 3.45
CA GLN A 49 12.70 -13.88 4.28
C GLN A 49 12.80 -13.51 5.76
N ILE A 50 12.60 -12.24 6.12
CA ILE A 50 12.67 -11.78 7.51
C ILE A 50 11.35 -12.15 8.21
N PRO A 51 11.36 -13.09 9.17
CA PRO A 51 10.16 -13.43 9.92
C PRO A 51 9.77 -12.25 10.84
N LEU A 52 8.47 -12.05 11.00
CA LEU A 52 7.92 -11.10 11.96
C LEU A 52 8.30 -11.53 13.37
N TYR A 53 8.70 -10.56 14.20
CA TYR A 53 9.09 -10.81 15.58
C TYR A 53 7.83 -11.02 16.45
N GLY A 54 7.84 -12.03 17.32
CA GLY A 54 6.77 -12.25 18.31
C GLY A 54 5.60 -13.17 17.89
N ILE A 55 5.66 -13.81 16.73
CA ILE A 55 4.62 -14.74 16.25
C ILE A 55 4.96 -16.21 16.53
N ALA A 56 4.10 -16.89 17.29
CA ALA A 56 4.10 -18.34 17.38
C ALA A 56 3.61 -18.91 16.03
N THR A 57 4.52 -19.44 15.23
CA THR A 57 4.22 -19.98 13.89
C THR A 57 3.34 -21.22 14.01
N SER A 58 2.04 -21.03 14.12
CA SER A 58 1.09 -22.13 14.06
C SER A 58 1.10 -22.67 12.64
N LYS A 59 1.50 -23.94 12.49
CA LYS A 59 1.48 -24.73 11.24
C LYS A 59 0.04 -25.01 10.78
N SER A 60 -0.78 -23.98 10.66
CA SER A 60 -2.15 -24.09 10.19
C SER A 60 -2.16 -23.96 8.67
N ALA A 61 -2.86 -24.89 8.01
CA ALA A 61 -3.03 -24.91 6.56
C ALA A 61 -3.52 -23.55 6.06
N ASP A 62 -2.80 -22.94 5.13
CA ASP A 62 -3.10 -21.61 4.58
C ASP A 62 -4.29 -21.67 3.61
N PRO A 63 -5.49 -21.19 3.99
CA PRO A 63 -6.65 -21.19 3.10
C PRO A 63 -6.47 -20.23 1.91
N PHE A 64 -5.51 -19.31 2.03
CA PHE A 64 -5.23 -18.24 1.06
C PHE A 64 -4.00 -18.51 0.18
N TYR A 65 -3.55 -19.76 0.04
CA TYR A 65 -2.35 -20.10 -0.75
C TYR A 65 -2.34 -19.47 -2.15
N TRP A 66 -3.46 -19.55 -2.88
CA TRP A 66 -3.59 -18.94 -4.22
C TRP A 66 -3.57 -17.40 -4.19
N MET A 67 -4.14 -16.80 -3.13
CA MET A 67 -4.17 -15.34 -2.96
C MET A 67 -2.79 -14.81 -2.60
N ARG A 68 -2.01 -15.53 -1.77
CA ARG A 68 -0.63 -15.20 -1.40
C ARG A 68 0.31 -15.11 -2.61
N VAL A 69 0.16 -16.02 -3.57
CA VAL A 69 0.95 -16.03 -4.81
C VAL A 69 0.68 -14.78 -5.66
N ILE A 70 -0.57 -14.33 -5.74
CA ILE A 70 -0.97 -13.15 -6.52
C ILE A 70 -0.58 -11.85 -5.80
N LEU A 71 -0.68 -11.83 -4.47
CA LEU A 71 -0.39 -10.67 -3.63
C LEU A 71 1.10 -10.51 -3.28
N ALA A 72 1.93 -11.46 -3.72
CA ALA A 72 3.35 -11.60 -3.37
C ALA A 72 3.59 -11.54 -1.85
N SER A 73 2.70 -12.19 -1.09
CA SER A 73 2.68 -12.20 0.37
C SER A 73 3.17 -13.54 0.92
N ASN A 74 4.08 -13.49 1.89
CA ASN A 74 4.53 -14.65 2.66
C ASN A 74 3.97 -14.58 4.09
N ARG A 75 3.47 -15.69 4.63
CA ARG A 75 2.91 -15.74 5.98
C ARG A 75 3.99 -15.49 7.02
N GLY A 76 3.71 -14.60 7.99
CA GLY A 76 4.61 -14.35 9.11
C GLY A 76 5.91 -13.67 8.72
N THR A 77 5.94 -12.91 7.62
CA THR A 77 7.07 -12.06 7.25
C THR A 77 6.60 -10.62 7.05
N LEU A 78 7.53 -9.67 6.93
CA LEU A 78 7.21 -8.26 6.69
C LEU A 78 6.30 -8.01 5.47
N MET A 79 6.20 -9.00 4.57
CA MET A 79 5.39 -8.96 3.35
C MET A 79 4.00 -9.60 3.51
N GLU A 80 3.53 -9.83 4.73
CA GLU A 80 2.25 -10.51 4.95
C GLU A 80 1.04 -9.76 4.39
N LEU A 81 1.04 -8.42 4.48
CA LEU A 81 0.05 -7.56 3.81
C LEU A 81 0.31 -7.43 2.29
N GLY A 82 1.50 -7.78 1.81
CA GLY A 82 1.86 -7.82 0.39
C GLY A 82 1.61 -6.50 -0.35
N ILE A 83 1.17 -6.64 -1.61
CA ILE A 83 0.82 -5.51 -2.50
C ILE A 83 -0.70 -5.20 -2.42
N SER A 84 -1.45 -5.95 -1.61
CA SER A 84 -2.92 -5.89 -1.49
C SER A 84 -3.47 -4.48 -1.26
N PRO A 85 -2.97 -3.72 -0.26
CA PRO A 85 -3.47 -2.36 -0.01
C PRO A 85 -3.30 -1.42 -1.20
N ILE A 86 -2.22 -1.60 -1.99
CA ILE A 86 -1.88 -0.76 -3.14
C ILE A 86 -2.82 -1.06 -4.32
N ILE A 87 -3.11 -2.35 -4.55
CA ILE A 87 -4.02 -2.77 -5.63
C ILE A 87 -5.45 -2.39 -5.26
N THR A 88 -5.87 -2.62 -4.02
CA THR A 88 -7.21 -2.28 -3.53
C THR A 88 -7.47 -0.78 -3.60
N SER A 89 -6.54 0.07 -3.13
CA SER A 89 -6.72 1.52 -3.25
C SER A 89 -6.80 1.98 -4.70
N GLY A 90 -6.00 1.38 -5.59
CA GLY A 90 -6.05 1.63 -7.02
C GLY A 90 -7.39 1.24 -7.65
N MET A 91 -7.90 0.05 -7.35
CA MET A 91 -9.16 -0.43 -7.87
C MET A 91 -10.34 0.44 -7.41
N VAL A 92 -10.35 0.84 -6.13
CA VAL A 92 -11.39 1.72 -5.59
C VAL A 92 -11.34 3.10 -6.25
N MET A 93 -10.16 3.73 -6.35
CA MET A 93 -10.02 5.03 -7.00
C MET A 93 -10.35 4.99 -8.49
N GLN A 94 -9.94 3.92 -9.19
CA GLN A 94 -10.29 3.70 -10.60
C GLN A 94 -11.80 3.52 -10.78
N LEU A 95 -12.49 2.81 -9.87
CA LEU A 95 -13.93 2.63 -9.90
C LEU A 95 -14.67 3.96 -9.67
N LEU A 96 -14.20 4.77 -8.72
CA LEU A 96 -14.78 6.10 -8.43
C LEU A 96 -14.61 7.08 -9.61
N ALA A 97 -13.46 7.03 -10.30
CA ALA A 97 -13.24 7.82 -11.51
C ALA A 97 -14.06 7.28 -12.70
N GLY A 98 -14.13 5.96 -12.87
CA GLY A 98 -14.87 5.32 -13.97
C GLY A 98 -16.39 5.46 -13.86
N SER A 99 -16.92 5.46 -12.65
CA SER A 99 -18.34 5.71 -12.35
C SER A 99 -18.75 7.19 -12.43
N ARG A 100 -17.81 8.10 -12.72
CA ARG A 100 -17.99 9.56 -12.74
C ARG A 100 -18.50 10.14 -11.42
N ILE A 101 -18.33 9.44 -10.30
CA ILE A 101 -18.60 9.97 -8.96
C ILE A 101 -17.57 11.06 -8.63
N ILE A 102 -16.32 10.88 -9.09
CA ILE A 102 -15.26 11.88 -9.00
C ILE A 102 -14.83 12.24 -10.42
N ASP A 103 -14.94 13.53 -10.77
CA ASP A 103 -14.49 14.05 -12.06
C ASP A 103 -12.99 14.34 -11.99
N VAL A 104 -12.18 13.53 -12.66
CA VAL A 104 -10.72 13.62 -12.68
C VAL A 104 -10.27 13.70 -14.14
N ASP A 105 -9.71 14.84 -14.51
CA ASP A 105 -9.14 15.01 -15.84
C ASP A 105 -7.69 14.51 -15.89
N GLN A 106 -7.48 13.33 -16.47
CA GLN A 106 -6.14 12.76 -16.59
C GLN A 106 -5.23 13.51 -17.59
N THR A 107 -5.78 14.44 -18.37
CA THR A 107 -4.99 15.31 -19.25
C THR A 107 -4.29 16.42 -18.47
N LEU A 108 -4.86 16.82 -17.32
CA LEU A 108 -4.29 17.82 -16.44
C LEU A 108 -3.26 17.17 -15.51
N LYS A 109 -2.04 17.72 -15.53
CA LYS A 109 -0.95 17.26 -14.66
C LYS A 109 -1.28 17.38 -13.17
N GLU A 110 -2.00 18.44 -12.79
CA GLU A 110 -2.41 18.69 -11.40
C GLU A 110 -3.42 17.63 -10.92
N ASP A 111 -4.46 17.36 -11.70
CA ASP A 111 -5.48 16.37 -11.37
C ASP A 111 -4.88 14.94 -11.34
N ARG A 112 -3.93 14.64 -12.23
CA ARG A 112 -3.18 13.37 -12.21
C ARG A 112 -2.31 13.21 -10.95
N ALA A 113 -1.63 14.28 -10.52
CA ALA A 113 -0.83 14.25 -9.29
C ALA A 113 -1.73 14.07 -8.06
N LEU A 114 -2.85 14.79 -8.00
CA LEU A 114 -3.83 14.69 -6.92
C LEU A 114 -4.49 13.31 -6.85
N PHE A 115 -4.81 12.70 -8.00
CA PHE A 115 -5.33 11.33 -8.06
C PHE A 115 -4.30 10.31 -7.58
N GLY A 116 -3.04 10.44 -8.02
CA GLY A 116 -1.94 9.58 -7.58
C GLY A 116 -1.67 9.69 -6.07
N GLY A 117 -1.66 10.91 -5.54
CA GLY A 117 -1.50 11.15 -4.11
C GLY A 117 -2.68 10.64 -3.28
N ALA A 118 -3.92 10.82 -3.76
CA ALA A 118 -5.11 10.25 -3.12
C ALA A 118 -5.04 8.72 -3.07
N GLN A 119 -4.64 8.06 -4.16
CA GLN A 119 -4.48 6.59 -4.20
C GLN A 119 -3.42 6.10 -3.20
N LYS A 120 -2.31 6.83 -3.05
CA LYS A 120 -1.28 6.53 -2.04
C LYS A 120 -1.82 6.70 -0.61
N LEU A 121 -2.57 7.78 -0.36
CA LEU A 121 -3.19 8.07 0.93
C LEU A 121 -4.17 6.95 1.32
N PHE A 122 -5.08 6.59 0.42
CA PHE A 122 -5.99 5.47 0.63
C PHE A 122 -5.26 4.15 0.82
N GLY A 123 -4.18 3.90 0.06
CA GLY A 123 -3.34 2.72 0.25
C GLY A 123 -2.74 2.64 1.65
N MET A 124 -2.24 3.76 2.18
CA MET A 124 -1.68 3.84 3.53
C MET A 124 -2.74 3.61 4.61
N LEU A 125 -3.93 4.22 4.47
CA LEU A 125 -5.05 4.01 5.40
C LEU A 125 -5.55 2.57 5.40
N ILE A 126 -5.68 1.95 4.22
CA ILE A 126 -6.06 0.54 4.09
C ILE A 126 -4.99 -0.34 4.72
N THR A 127 -3.70 -0.06 4.49
CA THR A 127 -2.60 -0.83 5.10
C THR A 127 -2.67 -0.78 6.63
N MET A 128 -2.91 0.40 7.22
CA MET A 128 -3.08 0.53 8.67
C MET A 128 -4.32 -0.21 9.17
N GLY A 129 -5.46 -0.06 8.49
CA GLY A 129 -6.70 -0.73 8.86
C GLY A 129 -6.61 -2.25 8.77
N GLU A 130 -6.01 -2.77 7.69
CA GLU A 130 -5.76 -4.20 7.52
C GLU A 130 -4.76 -4.71 8.55
N ALA A 131 -3.68 -3.98 8.86
CA ALA A 131 -2.73 -4.37 9.89
C ALA A 131 -3.40 -4.51 11.27
N VAL A 132 -4.21 -3.52 11.67
CA VAL A 132 -4.98 -3.58 12.93
C VAL A 132 -5.98 -4.73 12.91
N ALA A 133 -6.72 -4.91 11.82
CA ALA A 133 -7.69 -6.01 11.69
C ALA A 133 -6.99 -7.38 11.73
N TYR A 134 -5.82 -7.52 11.10
CA TYR A 134 -5.00 -8.74 11.14
C TYR A 134 -4.56 -9.08 12.56
N VAL A 135 -4.10 -8.09 13.34
CA VAL A 135 -3.73 -8.28 14.75
C VAL A 135 -4.96 -8.63 15.61
N MET A 136 -6.06 -7.88 15.47
CA MET A 136 -7.29 -8.10 16.23
C MET A 136 -8.00 -9.42 15.89
N SER A 137 -7.84 -9.93 14.67
CA SER A 137 -8.40 -11.23 14.25
C SER A 137 -7.77 -12.43 14.95
N GLY A 138 -6.71 -12.22 15.75
CA GLY A 138 -6.01 -13.27 16.49
C GLY A 138 -5.15 -14.17 15.60
N MET A 139 -4.88 -13.77 14.35
CA MET A 139 -4.12 -14.58 13.40
C MET A 139 -2.66 -14.80 13.82
N TYR A 140 -2.17 -13.98 14.75
CA TYR A 140 -0.83 -14.02 15.32
C TYR A 140 -0.73 -14.67 16.72
N GLY A 141 -1.86 -14.99 17.36
CA GLY A 141 -1.93 -15.51 18.74
C GLY A 141 -2.95 -14.74 19.60
N ASP A 142 -3.14 -15.16 20.85
CA ASP A 142 -4.02 -14.48 21.81
C ASP A 142 -3.42 -13.11 22.17
N LEU A 143 -4.22 -12.03 22.08
CA LEU A 143 -3.80 -10.65 22.35
C LEU A 143 -3.19 -10.47 23.75
N ARG A 144 -3.50 -11.40 24.67
CA ARG A 144 -2.98 -11.43 26.04
C ARG A 144 -1.53 -11.92 26.15
N GLU A 145 -1.05 -12.74 25.21
CA GLU A 145 0.34 -13.21 25.16
C GLU A 145 1.24 -12.28 24.34
N LEU A 146 0.68 -11.50 23.41
CA LEU A 146 1.42 -10.62 22.50
C LEU A 146 1.92 -9.31 23.14
N GLY A 147 1.48 -8.99 24.36
CA GLY A 147 1.89 -7.78 25.08
C GLY A 147 1.29 -6.50 24.49
N ALA A 148 0.80 -5.61 25.36
CA ALA A 148 0.12 -4.37 24.97
C ALA A 148 0.97 -3.37 24.15
N GLY A 149 2.27 -3.62 23.98
CA GLY A 149 3.18 -2.82 23.16
C GLY A 149 3.16 -3.13 21.66
N CYS A 150 2.58 -4.26 21.24
CA CYS A 150 2.38 -4.64 19.82
C CYS A 150 0.92 -4.52 19.36
N SER A 151 0.03 -4.01 20.22
CA SER A 151 -1.42 -3.95 20.00
C SER A 151 -1.89 -2.62 19.38
N LEU A 152 -1.03 -1.61 19.24
CA LEU A 152 -1.36 -0.28 18.71
C LEU A 152 -0.17 0.30 17.92
#